data_AF-A0A955FLM0-F1
#
_entry.id   AF-A0A955FLM0-F1
#
_cell.length_a   1.000
_cell.length_b   1.000
_cell.length_c   1.000
_cell.angle_alpha   90.00
_cell.angle_beta   90.00
_cell.angle_gamma   90.00
#
_symmetry.space_group_name_H-M   'P 1'
#
loop_
_entity.id
_entity.type
_entity.pdbx_description
1 polymer ?
#
loop_
_entity_poly.entity_id
_entity_poly.type
_entity_poly.pdbx_seq_one_letter_code
_entity_poly.pdbx_strand_id
1 'polypeptide(L)'
;MNIELEYPKIEIGLQDTPPITHTTYPSIGIAAEQVANCLTAIRGVGAVAINRHIVATENYQSWQTVGAFALLALTDMEGRLARWGRKLQHKDEDVSRPVQSYIDHLTDKGLVDGTMAAIASRERNNGNTAYANAIAVATGITIARDVATTADRVAADIQGIDTRAQESGKQKAIKQYLAVGFALSPLAKPAIGKTAAAIGLGHSTHESIKSGWSLHQYFSNQRKNRQ
;
A
#
# COMPACT_ATOMS: atom_id res chain seq x y z
N MET A 1 -59.65 22.59 -11.50
CA MET A 1 -59.73 21.90 -12.81
C MET A 1 -58.29 21.61 -13.22
N ASN A 2 -57.80 20.41 -12.89
CA ASN A 2 -56.43 20.00 -13.16
C ASN A 2 -56.39 19.36 -14.55
N ILE A 3 -55.51 19.87 -15.41
CA ILE A 3 -55.25 19.32 -16.73
C ILE A 3 -54.07 18.37 -16.55
N GLU A 4 -54.34 17.06 -16.52
CA GLU A 4 -53.30 16.03 -16.61
C GLU A 4 -52.82 15.99 -18.06
N LEU A 5 -51.55 16.34 -18.28
CA LEU A 5 -50.87 16.17 -19.56
C LEU A 5 -50.31 14.75 -19.62
N GLU A 6 -50.96 13.88 -20.40
CA GLU A 6 -50.39 12.59 -20.77
C GLU A 6 -49.19 12.80 -21.71
N TYR A 7 -48.00 12.45 -21.25
CA TYR A 7 -46.82 12.38 -22.11
C TYR A 7 -46.80 11.02 -22.83
N PRO A 8 -46.54 10.99 -24.15
CA PRO A 8 -46.42 9.75 -24.88
C PRO A 8 -45.20 8.95 -24.39
N LYS A 9 -45.45 7.70 -24.03
CA LYS A 9 -44.44 6.71 -23.64
C LYS A 9 -43.61 6.36 -24.89
N ILE A 10 -42.43 6.96 -25.02
CA ILE A 10 -41.48 6.58 -26.06
C ILE A 10 -40.82 5.28 -25.61
N GLU A 11 -41.32 4.14 -26.12
CA GLU A 11 -40.63 2.85 -26.00
C GLU A 11 -39.41 2.88 -26.90
N ILE A 12 -38.27 3.26 -26.32
CA ILE A 12 -36.98 3.07 -26.94
C ILE A 12 -36.75 1.56 -26.94
N GLY A 13 -36.98 0.92 -28.08
CA GLY A 13 -36.58 -0.47 -28.31
C GLY A 13 -35.08 -0.58 -28.10
N LEU A 14 -34.68 -1.04 -26.91
CA LEU A 14 -33.35 -1.55 -26.64
C LEU A 14 -33.15 -2.74 -27.59
N GLN A 15 -32.60 -2.46 -28.77
CA GLN A 15 -32.05 -3.50 -29.63
C GLN A 15 -31.11 -4.31 -28.76
N ASP A 16 -31.33 -5.63 -28.73
CA ASP A 16 -30.46 -6.61 -28.10
C ASP A 16 -29.03 -6.36 -28.58
N THR A 17 -28.26 -5.62 -27.79
CA THR A 17 -26.82 -5.52 -28.00
C THR A 17 -26.31 -6.95 -27.96
N PRO A 18 -25.64 -7.44 -29.03
CA PRO A 18 -25.11 -8.79 -29.02
C PRO A 18 -24.28 -8.95 -27.74
N PRO A 19 -24.37 -10.09 -27.04
CA PRO A 19 -23.60 -10.30 -25.83
C PRO A 19 -22.15 -9.99 -26.16
N ILE A 20 -21.55 -9.06 -25.40
CA ILE A 20 -20.13 -8.74 -25.52
C ILE A 20 -19.40 -10.06 -25.30
N THR A 21 -18.99 -10.69 -26.39
CA THR A 21 -18.18 -11.89 -26.37
C THR A 21 -16.82 -11.45 -25.86
N HIS A 22 -16.63 -11.52 -24.55
CA HIS A 22 -15.33 -11.30 -23.94
C HIS A 22 -14.35 -12.30 -24.55
N THR A 23 -13.52 -11.83 -25.48
CA THR A 23 -12.47 -12.61 -26.12
C THR A 23 -11.55 -13.12 -25.02
N THR A 24 -11.60 -14.43 -24.78
CA THR A 24 -10.92 -15.06 -23.66
C THR A 24 -9.46 -15.29 -24.03
N TYR A 25 -8.54 -14.81 -23.20
CA TYR A 25 -7.10 -15.03 -23.38
C TYR A 25 -6.50 -15.63 -22.10
N PRO A 26 -6.78 -16.91 -21.81
CA PRO A 26 -6.31 -17.55 -20.57
C PRO A 26 -4.78 -17.54 -20.45
N SER A 27 -4.07 -17.65 -21.57
CA SER A 27 -2.60 -17.53 -21.61
C SER A 27 -2.09 -16.14 -21.21
N ILE A 28 -2.75 -15.07 -21.67
CA ILE A 28 -2.42 -13.69 -21.30
C ILE A 28 -2.70 -13.46 -19.81
N GLY A 29 -3.81 -14.00 -19.30
CA GLY A 29 -4.13 -13.90 -17.88
C GLY A 29 -3.11 -14.62 -16.98
N ILE A 30 -2.66 -15.82 -17.35
CA ILE A 30 -1.59 -16.54 -16.65
C ILE A 30 -0.29 -15.73 -16.68
N ALA A 31 0.09 -15.18 -17.83
CA ALA A 31 1.28 -14.36 -17.95
C ALA A 31 1.21 -13.11 -17.06
N ALA A 32 0.07 -12.43 -17.01
CA ALA A 32 -0.15 -11.26 -16.16
C ALA A 32 0.03 -11.59 -14.66
N GLU A 33 -0.53 -12.71 -14.21
CA GLU A 33 -0.33 -13.18 -12.82
C GLU A 33 1.12 -13.57 -12.53
N GLN A 34 1.84 -14.19 -13.48
CA GLN A 34 3.26 -14.51 -13.31
C GLN A 34 4.12 -13.24 -13.23
N VAL A 35 3.84 -12.24 -14.05
CA VAL A 35 4.51 -10.94 -14.00
C VAL A 35 4.23 -10.27 -12.65
N ALA A 36 2.99 -10.29 -12.15
CA ALA A 36 2.64 -9.77 -10.84
C ALA A 36 3.48 -10.43 -9.73
N ASN A 37 3.58 -11.75 -9.74
CA ASN A 37 4.40 -12.51 -8.78
C ASN A 37 5.89 -12.16 -8.88
N CYS A 38 6.40 -11.97 -10.10
CA CYS A 38 7.79 -11.57 -10.34
C CYS A 38 8.06 -10.16 -9.79
N LEU A 39 7.12 -9.23 -9.96
CA LEU A 39 7.23 -7.87 -9.42
C LEU A 39 7.28 -7.87 -7.88
N THR A 40 6.44 -8.66 -7.19
CA THR A 40 6.54 -8.83 -5.73
C THR A 40 7.91 -9.38 -5.32
N ALA A 41 8.42 -10.40 -6.03
CA ALA A 41 9.74 -10.97 -5.72
C ALA A 41 10.88 -9.96 -5.93
N ILE A 42 10.85 -9.21 -7.03
CA ILE A 42 11.78 -8.12 -7.33
C ILE A 42 11.71 -7.06 -6.23
N ARG A 43 10.52 -6.67 -5.78
CA ARG A 43 10.36 -5.72 -4.68
C ARG A 43 10.97 -6.26 -3.39
N GLY A 44 10.78 -7.54 -3.06
CA GLY A 44 11.32 -8.17 -1.86
C GLY A 44 12.84 -8.18 -1.84
N VAL A 45 13.45 -8.65 -2.93
CA VAL A 45 14.91 -8.66 -3.08
C VAL A 45 15.47 -7.23 -3.13
N GLY A 46 14.79 -6.34 -3.86
CA GLY A 46 15.16 -4.94 -4.00
C GLY A 46 15.10 -4.17 -2.67
N ALA A 47 14.09 -4.44 -1.83
CA ALA A 47 13.97 -3.88 -0.48
C ALA A 47 15.17 -4.27 0.38
N VAL A 48 15.59 -5.55 0.35
CA VAL A 48 16.79 -5.99 1.07
C VAL A 48 18.05 -5.31 0.53
N ALA A 49 18.18 -5.22 -0.80
CA ALA A 49 19.32 -4.60 -1.45
C ALA A 49 19.45 -3.10 -1.11
N ILE A 50 18.35 -2.35 -1.17
CA ILE A 50 18.35 -0.92 -0.85
C ILE A 50 18.62 -0.67 0.64
N ASN A 51 18.06 -1.48 1.54
CA ASN A 51 18.31 -1.37 2.98
C ASN A 51 19.80 -1.62 3.28
N ARG A 52 20.40 -2.64 2.68
CA ARG A 52 21.85 -2.91 2.79
C ARG A 52 22.68 -1.77 2.21
N HIS A 53 22.29 -1.25 1.05
CA HIS A 53 22.96 -0.12 0.43
C HIS A 53 22.97 1.10 1.34
N ILE A 54 21.83 1.46 1.94
CA ILE A 54 21.69 2.59 2.88
C ILE A 54 22.64 2.45 4.07
N VAL A 55 22.73 1.26 4.65
CA VAL A 55 23.61 1.00 5.80
C VAL A 55 25.09 1.07 5.40
N ALA A 56 25.45 0.53 4.22
CA ALA A 56 26.84 0.39 3.81
C ALA A 56 27.46 1.65 3.19
N THR A 57 26.65 2.52 2.58
CA THR A 57 27.16 3.67 1.82
C THR A 57 27.31 4.94 2.68
N GLU A 58 28.27 5.78 2.31
CA GLU A 58 28.42 7.14 2.89
C GLU A 58 27.37 8.12 2.35
N ASN A 59 26.90 7.90 1.12
CA ASN A 59 26.03 8.84 0.42
C ASN A 59 24.65 8.23 0.12
N TYR A 60 23.97 7.71 1.14
CA TYR A 60 22.65 7.08 0.96
C TYR A 60 21.57 8.11 0.64
N GLN A 61 21.80 9.38 1.02
CA GLN A 61 20.94 10.50 0.68
C GLN A 61 21.24 10.99 -0.75
N SER A 62 20.98 10.14 -1.74
CA SER A 62 21.26 10.40 -3.15
C SER A 62 20.01 10.25 -4.01
N TRP A 63 19.95 10.96 -5.13
CA TRP A 63 18.86 10.79 -6.10
C TRP A 63 18.81 9.38 -6.70
N GLN A 64 19.94 8.67 -6.73
CA GLN A 64 20.00 7.27 -7.16
C GLN A 64 19.26 6.37 -6.17
N THR A 65 19.47 6.55 -4.87
CA THR A 65 18.77 5.80 -3.82
C THR A 65 17.28 6.13 -3.82
N VAL A 66 16.90 7.41 -4.00
CA VAL A 66 15.49 7.82 -4.16
C VAL A 66 14.88 7.17 -5.40
N GLY A 67 15.56 7.20 -6.54
CA GLY A 67 15.09 6.60 -7.78
C GLY A 67 14.90 5.08 -7.66
N ALA A 68 15.87 4.38 -7.05
CA ALA A 68 15.76 2.95 -6.78
C ALA A 68 14.57 2.64 -5.86
N PHE A 69 14.40 3.41 -4.77
CA PHE A 69 13.25 3.27 -3.87
C PHE A 69 11.92 3.50 -4.60
N ALA A 70 11.82 4.57 -5.38
CA ALA A 70 10.61 4.92 -6.12
C ALA A 70 10.26 3.87 -7.18
N LEU A 71 11.25 3.35 -7.91
CA LEU A 71 11.03 2.26 -8.88
C LEU A 71 10.50 1.00 -8.19
N LEU A 72 11.06 0.63 -7.02
CA LEU A 72 10.56 -0.50 -6.24
C LEU A 72 9.15 -0.24 -5.72
N ALA A 73 8.84 0.95 -5.22
CA ALA A 73 7.50 1.31 -4.76
C ALA A 73 6.48 1.32 -5.90
N LEU A 74 6.87 1.76 -7.10
CA LEU A 74 6.00 1.73 -8.29
C LEU A 74 5.68 0.31 -8.76
N THR A 75 6.46 -0.70 -8.34
CA THR A 75 6.11 -2.06 -8.68
C THR A 75 4.79 -2.50 -8.04
N ASP A 76 4.25 -1.79 -7.01
CA ASP A 76 2.95 -1.99 -6.27
C ASP A 76 1.70 -2.04 -7.19
N MET A 77 1.91 -2.01 -8.50
CA MET A 77 0.89 -2.19 -9.53
C MET A 77 0.56 -3.67 -9.79
N GLU A 78 1.29 -4.62 -9.20
CA GLU A 78 1.04 -6.08 -9.30
C GLU A 78 -0.37 -6.44 -8.85
N GLY A 79 -0.93 -5.78 -7.83
CA GLY A 79 -2.29 -6.05 -7.39
C GLY A 79 -3.32 -5.75 -8.48
N ARG A 80 -3.08 -4.70 -9.29
CA ARG A 80 -3.92 -4.40 -10.47
C ARG A 80 -3.69 -5.41 -11.59
N LEU A 81 -2.44 -5.80 -11.82
CA LEU A 81 -2.08 -6.74 -12.87
C LEU A 81 -2.63 -8.15 -12.59
N ALA A 82 -2.58 -8.61 -11.33
CA ALA A 82 -3.13 -9.88 -10.90
C ALA A 82 -4.67 -9.91 -11.03
N ARG A 83 -5.36 -8.83 -10.63
CA ARG A 83 -6.83 -8.71 -10.84
C ARG A 83 -7.19 -8.72 -12.32
N TRP A 84 -6.46 -7.97 -13.13
CA TRP A 84 -6.64 -7.97 -14.59
C TRP A 84 -6.40 -9.36 -15.19
N GLY A 85 -5.33 -10.04 -14.77
CA GLY A 85 -5.03 -11.41 -15.22
C GLY A 85 -6.12 -12.41 -14.88
N ARG A 86 -6.74 -12.30 -13.69
CA ARG A 86 -7.88 -13.16 -13.30
C ARG A 86 -9.15 -12.86 -14.06
N LYS A 87 -9.44 -11.58 -14.28
CA LYS A 87 -10.55 -11.14 -15.11
C LYS A 87 -10.48 -11.76 -16.51
N LEU A 88 -9.29 -11.80 -17.10
CA LEU A 88 -9.04 -12.45 -18.40
C LEU A 88 -9.19 -13.98 -18.38
N GLN A 89 -9.15 -14.60 -17.20
CA GLN A 89 -9.30 -16.04 -16.98
C GLN A 89 -10.70 -16.45 -16.51
N HIS A 90 -11.64 -15.51 -16.36
CA HIS A 90 -12.94 -15.74 -15.67
C HIS A 90 -12.80 -16.36 -14.28
N LYS A 91 -11.66 -16.11 -13.63
CA LYS A 91 -11.47 -16.47 -12.23
C LYS A 91 -12.08 -15.37 -11.39
N ASP A 92 -12.65 -15.78 -10.26
CA ASP A 92 -13.14 -14.84 -9.29
C ASP A 92 -12.00 -13.88 -8.88
N GLU A 93 -12.23 -12.58 -9.09
CA GLU A 93 -11.28 -11.53 -8.73
C GLU A 93 -11.03 -11.55 -7.21
N ASP A 94 -11.94 -12.18 -6.46
CA ASP A 94 -12.07 -12.09 -5.02
C ASP A 94 -11.32 -13.15 -4.23
N VAL A 95 -10.89 -14.23 -4.88
CA VAL A 95 -10.20 -15.34 -4.20
C VAL A 95 -8.75 -14.96 -3.91
N SER A 96 -8.48 -14.24 -2.81
CA SER A 96 -7.10 -13.89 -2.44
C SER A 96 -6.22 -15.15 -2.44
N ARG A 97 -5.03 -15.09 -3.06
CA ARG A 97 -4.02 -16.14 -2.89
C ARG A 97 -3.44 -15.96 -1.49
N PRO A 98 -3.71 -16.85 -0.52
CA PRO A 98 -3.40 -16.56 0.88
C PRO A 98 -1.91 -16.27 1.07
N VAL A 99 -1.07 -17.12 0.48
CA VAL A 99 0.39 -17.01 0.58
C VAL A 99 0.93 -15.79 -0.18
N GLN A 100 0.42 -15.53 -1.40
CA GLN A 100 0.90 -14.44 -2.24
C GLN A 100 0.60 -13.08 -1.60
N SER A 101 -0.63 -12.90 -1.10
CA SER A 101 -1.05 -11.67 -0.42
C SER A 101 -0.25 -11.42 0.86
N TYR A 102 0.15 -12.47 1.56
CA TYR A 102 1.02 -12.35 2.73
C TYR A 102 2.43 -11.90 2.36
N ILE A 103 3.02 -12.52 1.32
CA ILE A 103 4.36 -12.15 0.82
C ILE A 103 4.36 -10.70 0.32
N ASP A 104 3.31 -10.29 -0.37
CA ASP A 104 3.12 -8.94 -0.88
C ASP A 104 3.14 -7.90 0.25
N HIS A 105 2.28 -8.12 1.26
CA HIS A 105 2.24 -7.29 2.46
C HIS A 105 3.56 -7.25 3.23
N LEU A 106 4.26 -8.39 3.33
CA LEU A 106 5.57 -8.44 3.99
C LEU A 106 6.60 -7.61 3.21
N THR A 107 6.52 -7.67 1.88
CA THR A 107 7.45 -7.01 0.98
C THR A 107 7.28 -5.49 1.01
N ASP A 108 6.04 -5.00 1.04
CA ASP A 108 5.75 -3.55 1.17
C ASP A 108 6.26 -2.98 2.48
N LYS A 109 5.98 -3.69 3.59
CA LYS A 109 6.46 -3.31 4.92
C LYS A 109 7.98 -3.37 4.98
N GLY A 110 8.58 -4.41 4.41
CA GLY A 110 10.03 -4.56 4.32
C GLY A 110 10.70 -3.42 3.54
N LEU A 111 10.05 -2.89 2.50
CA LEU A 111 10.53 -1.74 1.75
C LEU A 111 10.44 -0.46 2.59
N VAL A 112 9.30 -0.14 3.18
CA VAL A 112 9.11 1.12 3.93
C VAL A 112 9.77 1.08 5.30
N ASP A 113 9.34 0.16 6.16
CA ASP A 113 9.80 0.06 7.54
C ASP A 113 11.27 -0.35 7.60
N GLY A 114 11.67 -1.26 6.70
CA GLY A 114 13.07 -1.67 6.58
C GLY A 114 13.97 -0.52 6.13
N THR A 115 13.51 0.33 5.20
CA THR A 115 14.25 1.53 4.79
C THR A 115 14.40 2.51 5.95
N MET A 116 13.31 2.79 6.68
CA MET A 116 13.36 3.68 7.84
C MET A 116 14.28 3.12 8.93
N ALA A 117 14.22 1.82 9.21
CA ALA A 117 15.12 1.16 10.15
C ALA A 117 16.59 1.23 9.70
N ALA A 118 16.87 1.04 8.41
CA ALA A 118 18.20 1.18 7.85
C ALA A 118 18.75 2.61 8.01
N ILE A 119 17.93 3.63 7.73
CA ILE A 119 18.29 5.04 7.94
C ILE A 119 18.59 5.29 9.43
N ALA A 120 17.70 4.86 10.34
CA ALA A 120 17.90 5.05 11.78
C ALA A 120 19.20 4.39 12.27
N SER A 121 19.47 3.15 11.83
CA SER A 121 20.70 2.43 12.15
C SER A 121 21.94 3.18 11.64
N ARG A 122 21.91 3.62 10.37
CA ARG A 122 23.01 4.37 9.75
C ARG A 122 23.30 5.68 10.48
N GLU A 123 22.27 6.47 10.75
CA GLU A 123 22.41 7.78 11.40
C GLU A 123 22.88 7.64 12.86
N ARG A 124 22.47 6.57 13.55
CA ARG A 124 22.99 6.25 14.88
C ARG A 124 24.48 5.95 14.84
N ASN A 125 24.93 5.15 13.87
CA ASN A 125 26.35 4.82 13.70
C ASN A 125 27.21 6.04 13.30
N ASN A 126 26.61 7.04 12.65
CA ASN A 126 27.26 8.30 12.29
C ASN A 126 27.20 9.37 13.40
N GLY A 127 26.71 9.04 14.59
CA GLY A 127 26.62 9.97 15.72
C GLY A 127 25.43 10.94 15.69
N ASN A 128 24.54 10.86 14.69
CA ASN A 128 23.33 11.68 14.62
C ASN A 128 22.17 11.04 15.39
N THR A 129 22.33 10.94 16.70
CA THR A 129 21.44 10.18 17.60
C THR A 129 20.02 10.73 17.66
N ALA A 130 19.85 12.06 17.64
CA ALA A 130 18.53 12.69 17.71
C ALA A 130 17.64 12.33 16.51
N TYR A 131 18.19 12.46 15.29
CA TYR A 131 17.48 12.09 14.06
C TYR A 131 17.24 10.59 13.97
N ALA A 132 18.24 9.78 14.32
CA ALA A 132 18.12 8.32 14.36
C ALA A 132 17.00 7.86 15.31
N ASN A 133 16.90 8.45 16.50
CA ASN A 133 15.85 8.12 17.45
C ASN A 133 14.47 8.56 16.97
N ALA A 134 14.36 9.74 16.36
CA ALA A 134 13.09 10.20 15.78
C ALA A 134 12.58 9.23 14.70
N ILE A 135 13.46 8.78 13.79
CA ILE A 135 13.10 7.80 12.77
C ILE A 135 12.76 6.45 13.41
N ALA A 136 13.57 5.96 14.35
CA ALA A 136 13.31 4.67 15.00
C ALA A 136 11.94 4.63 15.70
N VAL A 137 11.57 5.72 16.37
CA VAL A 137 10.24 5.86 16.99
C VAL A 137 9.14 5.86 15.93
N ALA A 138 9.29 6.63 14.85
CA ALA A 138 8.33 6.64 13.76
C ALA A 138 8.17 5.25 13.10
N THR A 139 9.26 4.52 12.89
CA THR A 139 9.26 3.14 12.39
C THR A 139 8.51 2.23 13.36
N GLY A 140 8.83 2.27 14.65
CA GLY A 140 8.20 1.42 15.67
C GLY A 140 6.69 1.64 15.77
N ILE A 141 6.23 2.89 15.72
CA ILE A 141 4.79 3.20 15.70
C ILE A 141 4.12 2.67 14.43
N THR A 142 4.77 2.80 13.28
CA THR A 142 4.25 2.32 11.99
C THR A 142 4.08 0.80 11.99
N ILE A 143 5.10 0.07 12.46
CA ILE A 143 5.06 -1.39 12.62
C ILE A 143 3.94 -1.80 13.58
N ALA A 144 3.88 -1.19 14.77
CA ALA A 144 2.88 -1.53 15.78
C ALA A 144 1.44 -1.33 15.26
N ARG A 145 1.21 -0.20 14.58
CA ARG A 145 -0.08 0.09 13.92
C ARG A 145 -0.40 -0.96 12.87
N ASP A 146 0.57 -1.32 12.03
CA ASP A 146 0.35 -2.26 10.95
C ASP A 146 0.04 -3.67 11.47
N VAL A 147 0.71 -4.11 12.53
CA VAL A 147 0.38 -5.36 13.23
C VAL A 147 -1.05 -5.31 13.78
N ALA A 148 -1.44 -4.22 14.45
CA ALA A 148 -2.80 -4.06 14.97
C ALA A 148 -3.86 -4.11 13.86
N THR A 149 -3.64 -3.40 12.74
CA THR A 149 -4.58 -3.42 11.61
C THR A 149 -4.64 -4.79 10.93
N THR A 150 -3.53 -5.53 10.84
CA THR A 150 -3.54 -6.90 10.33
C THR A 150 -4.32 -7.82 11.26
N ALA A 151 -4.12 -7.72 12.58
CA ALA A 151 -4.87 -8.51 13.56
C ALA A 151 -6.38 -8.23 13.50
N ASP A 152 -6.78 -6.96 13.40
CA ASP A 152 -8.18 -6.56 13.26
C ASP A 152 -8.79 -7.09 11.95
N ARG A 153 -8.06 -7.06 10.83
CA ARG A 153 -8.53 -7.65 9.56
C ARG A 153 -8.73 -9.16 9.67
N VAL A 154 -7.77 -9.88 10.26
CA VAL A 154 -7.91 -11.33 10.47
C VAL A 154 -9.12 -11.64 11.34
N ALA A 155 -9.35 -10.86 12.41
CA ALA A 155 -10.53 -11.02 13.26
C ALA A 155 -11.84 -10.71 12.52
N ALA A 156 -11.86 -9.70 11.66
CA ALA A 156 -13.01 -9.32 10.84
C ALA A 156 -13.33 -10.39 9.78
N ASP A 157 -12.31 -10.94 9.12
CA ASP A 157 -12.45 -12.01 8.13
C ASP A 157 -13.03 -13.29 8.76
N ILE A 158 -12.56 -13.66 9.97
CA ILE A 158 -13.14 -14.78 10.75
C ILE A 158 -14.64 -14.57 11.03
N GLN A 159 -15.06 -13.32 11.15
CA GLN A 159 -16.45 -12.93 11.40
C GLN A 159 -17.27 -12.69 10.13
N GLY A 160 -16.69 -12.93 8.94
CA GLY A 160 -17.35 -12.67 7.66
C GLY A 160 -17.72 -11.19 7.46
N ILE A 161 -16.94 -10.27 8.05
CA ILE A 161 -17.08 -8.83 7.82
C ILE A 161 -16.21 -8.48 6.62
N ASP A 162 -16.80 -7.91 5.58
CA ASP A 162 -16.04 -7.45 4.42
C ASP A 162 -15.09 -6.31 4.81
N THR A 163 -13.78 -6.55 4.67
CA THR A 163 -12.69 -5.63 5.03
C THR A 163 -12.24 -4.74 3.85
N ARG A 164 -12.91 -4.82 2.68
CA ARG A 164 -12.48 -4.19 1.40
C ARG A 164 -12.58 -2.66 1.33
N ALA A 165 -13.18 -1.99 2.30
CA ALA A 165 -13.31 -0.54 2.27
C ALA A 165 -11.98 0.17 2.62
N GLN A 166 -10.98 0.17 1.72
CA GLN A 166 -9.75 0.95 1.96
C GLN A 166 -9.17 1.64 0.71
N GLU A 167 -9.94 2.55 0.10
CA GLU A 167 -9.33 3.66 -0.64
C GLU A 167 -8.41 4.51 0.27
N SER A 168 -8.73 4.59 1.57
CA SER A 168 -7.91 5.28 2.57
C SER A 168 -6.51 4.65 2.76
N GLY A 169 -6.39 3.33 2.60
CA GLY A 169 -5.12 2.62 2.70
C GLY A 169 -4.13 3.01 1.59
N LYS A 170 -4.64 3.29 0.39
CA LYS A 170 -3.81 3.63 -0.77
C LYS A 170 -3.22 5.04 -0.67
N GLN A 171 -4.02 6.03 -0.27
CA GLN A 171 -3.50 7.38 -0.03
C GLN A 171 -2.47 7.39 1.10
N LYS A 172 -2.63 6.52 2.10
CA LYS A 172 -1.66 6.36 3.19
C LYS A 172 -0.32 5.82 2.68
N ALA A 173 -0.33 4.74 1.89
CA ALA A 173 0.88 4.17 1.31
C ALA A 173 1.66 5.21 0.48
N ILE A 174 0.96 5.99 -0.35
CA ILE A 174 1.56 7.08 -1.13
C ILE A 174 2.25 8.11 -0.22
N LYS A 175 1.59 8.57 0.86
CA LYS A 175 2.19 9.52 1.82
C LYS A 175 3.44 8.95 2.49
N GLN A 176 3.43 7.65 2.84
CA GLN A 176 4.59 6.98 3.41
C GLN A 176 5.75 6.88 2.41
N TYR A 177 5.48 6.48 1.16
CA TYR A 177 6.51 6.43 0.11
C TYR A 177 7.11 7.81 -0.16
N LEU A 178 6.30 8.87 -0.19
CA LEU A 178 6.78 10.24 -0.36
C LEU A 178 7.65 10.69 0.82
N ALA A 179 7.23 10.40 2.05
CA ALA A 179 7.99 10.77 3.24
C ALA A 179 9.36 10.07 3.30
N VAL A 180 9.39 8.76 2.98
CA VAL A 180 10.65 8.00 2.91
C VAL A 180 11.51 8.46 1.73
N GLY A 181 10.92 8.70 0.56
CA GLY A 181 11.62 9.25 -0.60
C GLY A 181 12.26 10.61 -0.30
N PHE A 182 11.58 11.48 0.46
CA PHE A 182 12.17 12.73 0.92
C PHE A 182 13.32 12.50 1.90
N ALA A 183 13.19 11.57 2.85
CA ALA A 183 14.26 11.24 3.80
C ALA A 183 15.53 10.68 3.13
N LEU A 184 15.36 9.97 2.01
CA LEU A 184 16.44 9.47 1.15
C LEU A 184 17.00 10.54 0.20
N SER A 185 16.38 11.72 0.09
CA SER A 185 16.82 12.74 -0.86
C SER A 185 18.04 13.51 -0.35
N PRO A 186 18.89 14.04 -1.25
CA PRO A 186 19.96 14.97 -0.86
C PRO A 186 19.46 16.20 -0.10
N LEU A 187 18.19 16.60 -0.30
CA LEU A 187 17.56 17.72 0.38
C LEU A 187 17.38 17.47 1.89
N ALA A 188 17.41 16.20 2.32
CA ALA A 188 17.35 15.82 3.73
C ALA A 188 18.74 15.80 4.40
N LYS A 189 19.84 16.16 3.72
CA LYS A 189 21.18 16.27 4.31
C LYS A 189 21.32 17.38 5.36
N PRO A 190 20.94 18.65 5.08
CA PRO A 190 21.09 19.73 6.05
C PRO A 190 20.19 19.50 7.27
N ALA A 191 20.52 20.13 8.41
CA ALA A 191 19.75 20.00 9.65
C ALA A 191 18.25 20.30 9.45
N ILE A 192 17.94 21.38 8.72
CA ILE A 192 16.57 21.77 8.37
C ILE A 192 15.87 20.66 7.57
N GLY A 193 16.58 20.04 6.63
CA GLY A 193 16.07 18.93 5.83
C GLY A 193 15.77 17.69 6.66
N LYS A 194 16.65 17.34 7.60
CA LYS A 194 16.41 16.24 8.56
C LYS A 194 15.21 16.52 9.45
N THR A 195 15.05 17.74 9.94
CA THR A 195 13.88 18.16 10.71
C THR A 195 12.61 18.04 9.90
N ALA A 196 12.59 18.53 8.66
CA ALA A 196 11.44 18.41 7.77
C ALA A 196 11.09 16.93 7.48
N ALA A 197 12.10 16.08 7.28
CA ALA A 197 11.89 14.64 7.07
C ALA A 197 11.30 13.98 8.31
N ALA A 198 11.82 14.28 9.50
CA ALA A 198 11.27 13.77 10.76
C ALA A 198 9.82 14.22 10.98
N ILE A 199 9.50 15.48 10.68
CA ILE A 199 8.12 16.01 10.75
C ILE A 199 7.22 15.30 9.74
N GLY A 200 7.66 15.13 8.49
CA GLY A 200 6.89 14.45 7.45
C GLY A 200 6.61 12.98 7.80
N LEU A 201 7.62 12.28 8.31
CA LEU A 201 7.45 10.91 8.84
C LEU A 201 6.49 10.90 10.02
N GLY A 202 6.65 11.81 10.99
CA GLY A 202 5.76 11.93 12.15
C GLY A 202 4.31 12.22 11.76
N HIS A 203 4.07 13.10 10.79
CA HIS A 203 2.73 13.39 10.28
C HIS A 203 2.13 12.15 9.57
N SER A 204 2.91 11.46 8.74
CA SER A 204 2.49 10.22 8.09
C SER A 204 2.13 9.13 9.10
N THR A 205 2.93 9.01 10.18
CA THR A 205 2.66 8.12 11.31
C THR A 205 1.39 8.52 12.07
N HIS A 206 1.18 9.81 12.34
CA HIS A 206 -0.04 10.30 13.01
C HIS A 206 -1.31 9.98 12.22
N GLU A 207 -1.33 10.30 10.92
CA GLU A 207 -2.44 9.96 10.01
C GLU A 207 -2.67 8.44 9.96
N SER A 208 -1.59 7.66 10.00
CA SER A 208 -1.65 6.20 10.04
C SER A 208 -2.32 5.66 11.31
N ILE A 209 -2.01 6.25 12.47
CA ILE A 209 -2.64 5.90 13.76
C ILE A 209 -4.13 6.25 13.72
N LYS A 210 -4.47 7.48 13.32
CA LYS A 210 -5.86 7.95 13.26
C LYS A 210 -6.73 7.05 12.38
N SER A 211 -6.21 6.67 11.21
CA SER A 211 -6.87 5.72 10.31
C SER A 211 -6.97 4.30 10.88
N GLY A 212 -5.95 3.82 11.60
CA GLY A 212 -6.01 2.52 12.27
C GLY A 212 -7.07 2.49 13.37
N TRP A 213 -7.13 3.55 14.17
CA TRP A 213 -8.10 3.71 15.24
C TRP A 213 -9.54 3.79 14.73
N SER A 214 -9.79 4.54 13.65
CA SER A 214 -11.14 4.60 13.07
C SER A 214 -11.61 3.24 12.54
N LEU A 215 -10.69 2.45 11.98
CA LEU A 215 -10.97 1.08 11.54
C LEU A 215 -11.30 0.16 12.73
N HIS A 216 -10.51 0.25 13.80
CA HIS A 216 -10.74 -0.51 15.02
C HIS A 216 -12.11 -0.20 15.63
N GLN A 217 -12.46 1.09 15.72
CA GLN A 217 -13.78 1.52 16.18
C GLN A 217 -14.91 0.99 15.30
N TYR A 218 -14.75 1.03 13.98
CA TYR A 218 -15.71 0.46 13.04
C TYR A 218 -15.96 -1.02 13.30
N PHE A 219 -14.90 -1.84 13.41
CA PHE A 219 -15.04 -3.28 13.70
C PHE A 219 -15.57 -3.56 15.11
N SER A 220 -15.24 -2.74 16.10
CA SER A 220 -15.79 -2.86 17.45
C SER A 220 -17.30 -2.62 17.47
N ASN A 221 -17.78 -1.61 16.73
CA ASN A 221 -19.21 -1.32 16.62
C ASN A 221 -19.97 -2.40 15.86
N GLN A 222 -19.42 -2.92 14.76
CA GLN A 222 -20.01 -4.03 14.01
C GLN A 222 -20.16 -5.29 14.87
N ARG A 223 -19.18 -5.59 15.74
CA ARG A 223 -19.23 -6.71 16.68
C ARG A 223 -20.36 -6.57 17.70
N LYS A 224 -20.53 -5.37 18.27
CA LYS A 224 -21.61 -5.09 19.24
C LYS A 224 -23.00 -5.26 18.63
N ASN A 225 -23.19 -4.86 17.37
CA ASN A 225 -24.49 -4.93 16.69
C ASN A 225 -24.91 -6.36 16.31
N ARG A 226 -24.02 -7.36 16.43
CA ARG A 226 -24.33 -8.77 16.15
C ARG A 226 -24.58 -9.61 17.41
N GLN A 227 -24.42 -9.03 18.59
CA GLN A 227 -24.74 -9.66 19.88
C GLN A 227 -26.14 -9.23 20.33
#